data_AF-A0A3D0NIY1-F1
#
_entry.id   AF-A0A3D0NIY1-F1
#
_cell.length_a   1.000
_cell.length_b   1.000
_cell.length_c   1.000
_cell.angle_alpha   90.00
_cell.angle_beta   90.00
_cell.angle_gamma   90.00
#
_symmetry.space_group_name_H-M   'P 1'
#
loop_
_entity.id
_entity.type
_entity.pdbx_description
1 polymer ?
#
loop_
_entity_poly.entity_id
_entity_poly.type
_entity_poly.pdbx_seq_one_letter_code
_entity_poly.pdbx_strand_id
1 'polypeptide(L)'
;MSTVNPLELPGRRPVRYKDMIKITSFEKVTSFLFALNFLIGMFFVAMFFMWLGTVQIVRIEPVPIVMVEPKPPGDNPKGYEEDVEAPGLEESQDFTEPRIEETFLAVTDAVTATSGALVAMNTGATSSSHGSGLGDRRSPGGTGGGGGKDYSDRWKINITARNIDSFARILDQFNIECVVFGGGVSTFDYAKNLSDTAPTKYSLEKSDGRSVYNPSEENAIVWTKELCEKAGIRTAGRFPTHAYPVELNAILTKLEFDKAKAAGKTMDEVRRTTFEVRGAGGGFQFVITNQEYQVAIRR
;
A
#
# COMPACT_ATOMS: atom_id res chain seq x y z
N MET A 1 64.56 -92.56 49.92
CA MET A 1 63.75 -92.65 48.68
C MET A 1 62.32 -92.96 49.06
N SER A 2 61.39 -92.05 48.83
CA SER A 2 59.94 -92.29 48.92
C SER A 2 59.31 -91.58 47.73
N THR A 3 58.68 -92.36 46.85
CA THR A 3 58.05 -91.94 45.60
C THR A 3 56.61 -91.55 45.87
N VAL A 4 56.21 -90.33 45.49
CA VAL A 4 54.82 -89.85 45.61
C VAL A 4 54.11 -90.02 44.26
N ASN A 5 53.01 -90.76 44.28
CA ASN A 5 52.11 -90.97 43.13
C ASN A 5 51.40 -89.66 42.73
N PRO A 6 51.30 -89.32 41.43
CA PRO A 6 50.57 -88.14 40.99
C PRO A 6 49.04 -88.38 40.95
N LEU A 7 48.29 -87.37 41.43
CA LEU A 7 46.83 -87.30 41.40
C LEU A 7 46.27 -87.25 39.97
N GLU A 8 45.27 -88.09 39.68
CA GLU A 8 44.41 -87.99 38.49
C GLU A 8 43.37 -86.87 38.68
N LEU A 9 43.28 -85.97 37.70
CA LEU A 9 42.25 -84.93 37.64
C LEU A 9 41.02 -85.41 36.85
N PRO A 10 39.79 -85.19 37.34
CA PRO A 10 38.57 -85.64 36.66
C PRO A 10 38.35 -84.89 35.33
N GLY A 11 38.05 -85.65 34.28
CA GLY A 11 37.95 -85.19 32.90
C GLY A 11 36.95 -84.05 32.67
N ARG A 12 37.44 -82.97 32.05
CA ARG A 12 36.60 -81.87 31.52
C ARG A 12 35.65 -82.41 30.45
N ARG A 13 34.35 -82.28 30.67
CA ARG A 13 33.36 -82.40 29.58
C ARG A 13 33.56 -81.22 28.62
N PRO A 14 33.73 -81.44 27.31
CA PRO A 14 33.91 -80.35 26.36
C PRO A 14 32.61 -79.57 26.22
N VAL A 15 32.62 -78.29 26.59
CA VAL A 15 31.51 -77.36 26.32
C VAL A 15 31.45 -77.17 24.80
N ARG A 16 30.36 -77.61 24.18
CA ARG A 16 30.19 -77.54 22.72
C ARG A 16 30.03 -76.07 22.34
N TYR A 17 30.90 -75.53 21.49
CA TYR A 17 30.90 -74.11 21.08
C TYR A 17 29.52 -73.60 20.56
N LYS A 18 28.70 -74.50 20.00
CA LYS A 18 27.31 -74.24 19.59
C LYS A 18 26.38 -73.81 20.73
N ASP A 19 26.71 -74.10 21.99
CA ASP A 19 25.94 -73.71 23.16
C ASP A 19 26.43 -72.37 23.77
N MET A 20 27.61 -71.89 23.38
CA MET A 20 28.18 -70.64 23.88
C MET A 20 27.74 -69.40 23.08
N ILE A 21 27.11 -69.56 21.91
CA ILE A 21 26.61 -68.46 21.06
C ILE A 21 25.13 -68.67 20.75
N LYS A 22 24.32 -68.87 21.80
CA LYS A 22 22.87 -68.84 21.65
C LYS A 22 22.38 -67.44 21.98
N ILE A 23 22.00 -66.70 20.95
CA ILE A 23 21.35 -65.40 21.09
C ILE A 23 20.09 -65.60 21.93
N THR A 24 20.03 -64.93 23.07
CA THR A 24 18.87 -65.06 23.96
C THR A 24 17.66 -64.38 23.32
N SER A 25 16.44 -64.85 23.61
CA SER A 25 15.22 -64.17 23.14
C SER A 25 15.18 -62.71 23.61
N PHE A 26 15.79 -62.42 24.76
CA PHE A 26 15.98 -61.07 25.27
C PHE A 26 16.87 -60.22 24.35
N GLU A 27 18.04 -60.72 23.92
CA GLU A 27 18.92 -60.01 22.98
C GLU A 27 18.25 -59.72 21.64
N LYS A 28 17.38 -60.61 21.15
CA LYS A 28 16.61 -60.38 19.92
C LYS A 28 15.59 -59.25 20.09
N VAL A 29 14.90 -59.21 21.22
CA VAL A 29 13.90 -58.16 21.49
C VAL A 29 14.57 -56.82 21.77
N THR A 30 15.67 -56.79 22.52
CA THR A 30 16.38 -55.54 22.80
C THR A 30 17.05 -54.98 21.54
N SER A 31 17.70 -55.81 20.72
CA SER A 31 18.27 -55.36 19.44
C SER A 31 17.18 -54.86 18.47
N PHE A 32 16.02 -55.51 18.43
CA PHE A 32 14.88 -55.03 17.64
C PHE A 32 14.35 -53.68 18.14
N LEU A 33 14.20 -53.50 19.46
CA LEU A 33 13.77 -52.22 20.05
C LEU A 33 14.78 -51.10 19.78
N PHE A 34 16.08 -51.37 19.88
CA PHE A 34 17.12 -50.39 19.55
C PHE A 34 17.08 -50.01 18.07
N ALA A 35 16.95 -50.99 17.17
CA ALA A 35 16.84 -50.73 15.73
C ALA A 35 15.59 -49.90 15.39
N LEU A 36 14.45 -50.20 16.01
CA LEU A 36 13.20 -49.47 15.81
C LEU A 36 13.31 -48.01 16.30
N ASN A 37 13.86 -47.80 17.50
CA ASN A 37 14.08 -46.45 18.03
C ASN A 37 15.04 -45.65 17.17
N PHE A 38 16.09 -46.28 16.64
CA PHE A 38 17.06 -45.61 15.77
C PHE A 38 16.42 -45.18 14.44
N LEU A 39 15.59 -46.04 13.84
CA LEU A 39 14.86 -45.72 12.60
C LEU A 39 13.89 -44.54 12.82
N ILE A 40 13.13 -44.57 13.91
CA ILE A 40 12.22 -43.47 14.27
C ILE A 40 13.01 -42.18 14.50
N GLY A 41 14.12 -42.24 15.24
CA GLY A 41 15.00 -41.08 15.47
C GLY A 41 15.53 -40.48 14.18
N MET A 42 15.98 -41.31 13.23
CA MET A 42 16.45 -40.85 11.92
C MET A 42 15.34 -40.14 11.13
N PHE A 43 14.10 -40.63 11.21
CA PHE A 43 12.96 -39.99 10.57
C PHE A 43 12.67 -38.59 11.15
N PHE A 44 12.68 -38.45 12.47
CA PHE A 44 12.51 -37.14 13.13
C PHE A 44 13.63 -36.17 12.76
N VAL A 45 14.88 -36.63 12.70
CA VAL A 45 16.02 -35.80 12.29
C VAL A 45 15.86 -35.33 10.84
N ALA A 46 15.45 -36.20 9.92
CA ALA A 46 15.19 -35.82 8.54
C ALA A 46 14.06 -34.77 8.43
N MET A 47 12.98 -34.96 9.20
CA MET A 47 11.86 -34.02 9.24
C MET A 47 12.27 -32.68 9.87
N PHE A 48 13.15 -32.70 10.88
CA PHE A 48 13.71 -31.51 11.50
C PHE A 48 14.58 -30.71 10.51
N PHE A 49 15.42 -31.38 9.71
CA PHE A 49 16.19 -30.71 8.66
C PHE A 49 15.30 -30.15 7.54
N MET A 50 14.25 -30.88 7.15
CA MET A 50 13.26 -30.37 6.20
C MET A 50 12.53 -29.15 6.76
N TRP A 51 12.13 -29.19 8.04
CA TRP A 51 11.52 -28.06 8.72
C TRP A 51 12.46 -26.85 8.80
N LEU A 52 13.73 -27.03 9.16
CA LEU A 52 14.73 -25.95 9.13
C LEU A 52 14.84 -25.30 7.75
N GLY A 53 14.74 -26.08 6.67
CA GLY A 53 14.69 -25.55 5.31
C GLY A 53 13.43 -24.73 5.00
N THR A 54 12.31 -25.00 5.68
CA THR A 54 11.06 -24.21 5.57
C THR A 54 11.04 -22.97 6.46
N VAL A 55 11.94 -22.85 7.44
CA VAL A 55 12.03 -21.66 8.30
C VAL A 55 12.69 -20.54 7.49
N GLN A 56 11.87 -19.81 6.74
CA GLN A 56 12.27 -18.53 6.17
C GLN A 56 12.31 -17.51 7.30
N ILE A 57 13.51 -17.25 7.82
CA ILE A 57 13.74 -16.13 8.71
C ILE A 57 13.58 -14.87 7.85
N VAL A 58 12.39 -14.31 7.83
CA VAL A 58 12.13 -12.98 7.26
C VAL A 58 13.00 -12.03 8.06
N ARG A 59 14.13 -11.64 7.48
CA ARG A 59 14.94 -10.54 8.01
C ARG A 59 14.10 -9.29 7.80
N ILE A 60 13.38 -8.89 8.84
CA ILE A 60 12.78 -7.57 8.91
C ILE A 60 13.97 -6.63 9.03
N GLU A 61 14.43 -6.07 7.90
CA GLU A 61 15.37 -4.97 7.95
C GLU A 61 14.71 -3.88 8.82
N PRO A 62 15.35 -3.43 9.91
CA PRO A 62 14.79 -2.36 10.71
C PRO A 62 14.59 -1.17 9.79
N VAL A 63 13.34 -0.75 9.61
CA VAL A 63 13.01 0.43 8.82
C VAL A 63 13.70 1.60 9.55
N PRO A 64 14.77 2.19 8.99
CA PRO A 64 15.33 3.39 9.58
C PRO A 64 14.25 4.46 9.49
N ILE A 65 13.80 4.92 10.65
CA ILE A 65 12.89 6.05 10.74
C ILE A 65 13.69 7.25 10.22
N VAL A 66 13.45 7.62 8.97
CA VAL A 66 13.94 8.89 8.44
C VAL A 66 13.15 9.95 9.18
N MET A 67 13.77 10.53 10.22
CA MET A 67 13.26 11.70 10.91
C MET A 67 13.32 12.85 9.92
N VAL A 68 12.26 13.01 9.13
CA VAL A 68 12.05 14.24 8.38
C VAL A 68 11.64 15.27 9.43
N GLU A 69 12.49 16.27 9.64
CA GLU A 69 12.25 17.30 10.62
C GLU A 69 10.90 17.97 10.27
N PRO A 70 9.92 17.98 11.21
CA PRO A 70 8.64 18.58 10.93
C PRO A 70 8.88 20.04 10.61
N LYS A 71 8.54 20.45 9.38
CA LYS A 71 8.58 21.86 9.00
C LYS A 71 7.77 22.62 10.06
N PRO A 72 8.37 23.58 10.79
CA PRO A 72 7.60 24.41 11.73
C PRO A 72 6.43 25.01 10.96
N PRO A 73 5.25 25.27 11.60
CA PRO A 73 4.09 25.84 10.92
C PRO A 73 4.50 27.13 10.22
N GLY A 74 4.88 27.00 8.95
CA GLY A 74 5.28 28.09 8.11
C GLY A 74 4.00 28.73 7.66
N ASP A 75 4.01 30.06 7.55
CA ASP A 75 2.96 30.78 6.86
C ASP A 75 2.56 30.03 5.60
N ASN A 76 1.24 29.84 5.45
CA ASN A 76 0.61 29.16 4.33
C ASN A 76 1.41 29.43 3.06
N PRO A 77 1.80 28.40 2.28
CA PRO A 77 2.53 28.63 1.05
C PRO A 77 1.72 29.61 0.20
N LYS A 78 2.28 30.80 -0.04
CA LYS A 78 1.71 31.76 -0.99
C LYS A 78 1.48 30.96 -2.27
N GLY A 79 0.23 30.80 -2.66
CA GLY A 79 -0.14 30.03 -3.83
C GLY A 79 0.69 30.51 -5.01
N TYR A 80 1.44 29.59 -5.58
CA TYR A 80 2.16 29.84 -6.81
C TYR A 80 1.12 29.91 -7.92
N GLU A 81 1.16 30.98 -8.70
CA GLU A 81 0.37 31.12 -9.93
C GLU A 81 0.68 29.91 -10.80
N GLU A 82 -0.32 29.04 -10.98
CA GLU A 82 -0.35 28.14 -12.12
C GLU A 82 -0.56 29.04 -13.33
N ASP A 83 0.54 29.60 -13.85
CA ASP A 83 0.57 30.13 -15.20
C ASP A 83 0.51 28.92 -16.14
N VAL A 84 -0.65 28.26 -16.13
CA VAL A 84 -1.13 27.50 -17.27
C VAL A 84 -1.36 28.59 -18.29
N GLU A 85 -0.37 28.78 -19.16
CA GLU A 85 -0.51 29.58 -20.37
C GLU A 85 -1.78 29.05 -21.04
N ALA A 86 -2.88 29.81 -20.87
CA ALA A 86 -4.15 29.46 -21.46
C ALA A 86 -3.86 29.26 -22.96
N PRO A 87 -4.30 28.15 -23.58
CA PRO A 87 -4.04 27.94 -24.99
C PRO A 87 -4.45 29.21 -25.73
N GLY A 88 -3.47 29.83 -26.40
CA GLY A 88 -3.65 31.08 -27.10
C GLY A 88 -4.88 30.97 -28.01
N LEU A 89 -5.66 32.04 -28.03
CA LEU A 89 -6.94 32.18 -28.73
C LEU A 89 -6.79 32.15 -30.28
N GLU A 90 -5.90 31.31 -30.82
CA GLU A 90 -5.50 31.26 -32.24
C GLU A 90 -5.94 29.97 -32.95
N GLU A 91 -6.62 29.03 -32.27
CA GLU A 91 -7.29 27.88 -32.90
C GLU A 91 -8.82 27.91 -32.76
N SER A 92 -9.44 29.09 -32.82
CA SER A 92 -10.86 29.16 -33.14
C SER A 92 -11.03 28.83 -34.63
N GLN A 93 -11.40 27.57 -34.92
CA GLN A 93 -11.88 27.19 -36.24
C GLN A 93 -13.03 28.11 -36.64
N ASP A 94 -12.93 28.67 -37.85
CA ASP A 94 -13.95 29.49 -38.51
C ASP A 94 -15.33 28.82 -38.45
N PHE A 95 -16.16 29.23 -37.49
CA PHE A 95 -17.59 29.00 -37.57
C PHE A 95 -18.17 30.01 -38.54
N THR A 96 -18.48 29.54 -39.75
CA THR A 96 -19.25 30.28 -40.76
C THR A 96 -20.59 30.71 -40.17
N GLU A 97 -20.85 32.00 -40.14
CA GLU A 97 -22.08 32.61 -39.62
C GLU A 97 -23.27 32.41 -40.60
N PRO A 98 -24.39 31.78 -40.19
CA PRO A 98 -25.63 31.85 -40.94
C PRO A 98 -26.42 33.11 -40.56
N ARG A 99 -26.90 33.80 -41.59
CA ARG A 99 -27.58 35.11 -41.61
C ARG A 99 -28.71 35.25 -40.57
N ILE A 100 -28.68 36.38 -39.87
CA ILE A 100 -29.63 36.83 -38.86
C ILE A 100 -30.73 37.66 -39.54
N GLU A 101 -31.87 37.07 -39.87
CA GLU A 101 -33.06 37.87 -40.23
C GLU A 101 -34.38 37.42 -39.55
N GLU A 102 -34.41 36.35 -38.74
CA GLU A 102 -35.67 35.88 -38.11
C GLU A 102 -35.63 35.66 -36.58
N THR A 103 -34.59 36.07 -35.85
CA THR A 103 -34.50 35.93 -34.38
C THR A 103 -34.95 37.16 -33.57
N PHE A 104 -35.30 38.28 -34.21
CA PHE A 104 -35.58 39.55 -33.52
C PHE A 104 -36.92 39.63 -32.77
N LEU A 105 -37.86 38.68 -32.94
CA LEU A 105 -39.13 38.69 -32.21
C LEU A 105 -39.14 37.81 -30.94
N ALA A 106 -38.17 36.90 -30.79
CA ALA A 106 -38.07 36.04 -29.60
C ALA A 106 -37.19 36.62 -28.48
N VAL A 107 -36.33 37.59 -28.79
CA VAL A 107 -35.40 38.19 -27.82
C VAL A 107 -36.05 39.31 -27.00
N THR A 108 -37.13 39.94 -27.48
CA THR A 108 -37.77 41.07 -26.78
C THR A 108 -38.50 40.63 -25.50
N ASP A 109 -39.14 39.46 -25.50
CA ASP A 109 -39.87 38.95 -24.33
C ASP A 109 -38.91 38.40 -23.24
N ALA A 110 -37.74 37.89 -23.64
CA ALA A 110 -36.70 37.44 -22.72
C ALA A 110 -35.96 38.60 -22.02
N VAL A 111 -35.86 39.77 -22.64
CA VAL A 111 -35.16 40.93 -22.07
C VAL A 111 -35.99 41.64 -20.98
N THR A 112 -37.33 41.53 -21.01
CA THR A 112 -38.17 42.16 -19.98
C THR A 112 -38.20 41.34 -18.68
N ALA A 113 -38.18 40.00 -18.76
CA ALA A 113 -38.04 39.13 -17.59
C ALA A 113 -36.65 39.22 -16.93
N THR A 114 -35.60 39.50 -17.72
CA THR A 114 -34.21 39.59 -17.24
C THR A 114 -33.88 40.97 -16.64
N SER A 115 -34.57 42.03 -17.07
CA SER A 115 -34.35 43.39 -16.54
C SER A 115 -34.85 43.57 -15.10
N GLY A 116 -35.91 42.86 -14.70
CA GLY A 116 -36.40 42.86 -13.31
C GLY A 116 -35.48 42.10 -12.34
N ALA A 117 -34.78 41.07 -12.83
CA ALA A 117 -33.82 40.30 -12.03
C ALA A 117 -32.44 40.99 -11.91
N LEU A 118 -32.03 41.79 -12.90
CA LEU A 118 -30.76 42.53 -12.85
C LEU A 118 -30.81 43.78 -11.95
N VAL A 119 -31.94 44.46 -11.81
CA VAL A 119 -32.03 45.65 -10.96
C VAL A 119 -31.96 45.29 -9.47
N ALA A 120 -32.38 44.08 -9.07
CA ALA A 120 -32.20 43.58 -7.71
C ALA A 120 -30.77 43.10 -7.40
N MET A 121 -29.94 42.84 -8.42
CA MET A 121 -28.52 42.47 -8.24
C MET A 121 -27.54 43.65 -8.35
N ASN A 122 -27.99 44.85 -8.77
CA ASN A 122 -27.08 45.96 -9.10
C ASN A 122 -27.12 47.16 -8.12
N THR A 123 -27.65 46.99 -6.92
CA THR A 123 -27.53 48.01 -5.86
C THR A 123 -26.97 47.41 -4.59
N GLY A 124 -25.64 47.22 -4.56
CA GLY A 124 -24.94 46.82 -3.34
C GLY A 124 -23.67 45.98 -3.50
N ALA A 125 -22.87 46.15 -4.56
CA ALA A 125 -21.51 45.60 -4.59
C ALA A 125 -20.61 46.45 -5.50
N THR A 126 -19.90 47.41 -4.91
CA THR A 126 -18.71 48.03 -5.51
C THR A 126 -17.73 46.92 -5.90
N SER A 127 -17.56 46.72 -7.21
CA SER A 127 -16.65 45.75 -7.81
C SER A 127 -15.20 46.21 -7.64
N SER A 128 -14.62 45.89 -6.49
CA SER A 128 -13.17 45.85 -6.25
C SER A 128 -12.78 44.51 -5.65
N SER A 129 -13.17 43.42 -6.33
CA SER A 129 -12.81 42.05 -5.95
C SER A 129 -12.18 41.36 -7.15
N HIS A 130 -10.87 41.57 -7.32
CA HIS A 130 -10.02 40.52 -7.88
C HIS A 130 -10.08 39.36 -6.91
N GLY A 131 -11.01 38.43 -7.15
CA GLY A 131 -11.00 37.14 -6.50
C GLY A 131 -9.80 36.34 -6.99
N SER A 132 -8.61 36.61 -6.42
CA SER A 132 -7.52 35.63 -6.41
C SER A 132 -7.91 34.50 -5.46
N GLY A 133 -8.92 33.73 -5.88
CA GLY A 133 -9.28 32.48 -5.25
C GLY A 133 -8.14 31.51 -5.47
N LEU A 134 -7.08 31.63 -4.68
CA LEU A 134 -6.11 30.58 -4.48
C LEU A 134 -6.91 29.38 -3.98
N GLY A 135 -7.16 28.45 -4.91
CA GLY A 135 -7.90 27.24 -4.64
C GLY A 135 -7.38 26.60 -3.35
N ASP A 136 -8.28 26.34 -2.42
CA ASP A 136 -7.97 25.61 -1.20
C ASP A 136 -7.42 24.24 -1.61
N ARG A 137 -6.09 24.08 -1.55
CA ARG A 137 -5.39 22.82 -1.88
C ARG A 137 -5.50 21.79 -0.76
N ARG A 138 -6.39 21.98 0.22
CA ARG A 138 -6.74 20.93 1.16
C ARG A 138 -7.32 19.75 0.38
N SER A 139 -6.64 18.60 0.49
CA SER A 139 -7.22 17.34 0.06
C SER A 139 -8.55 17.14 0.78
N PRO A 140 -9.66 16.80 0.07
CA PRO A 140 -10.95 16.58 0.71
C PRO A 140 -10.78 15.53 1.82
N GLY A 141 -11.05 15.89 3.08
CA GLY A 141 -10.92 14.99 4.22
C GLY A 141 -9.67 15.16 5.11
N GLY A 142 -8.76 16.08 4.79
CA GLY A 142 -7.66 16.45 5.70
C GLY A 142 -8.18 17.20 6.93
N THR A 143 -7.89 16.68 8.13
CA THR A 143 -8.12 17.39 9.39
C THR A 143 -7.42 18.76 9.33
N GLY A 144 -8.19 19.83 9.51
CA GLY A 144 -7.71 21.22 9.45
C GLY A 144 -6.66 21.55 10.51
N GLY A 145 -5.41 21.19 10.23
CA GLY A 145 -4.23 21.55 11.03
C GLY A 145 -3.07 21.92 10.10
N GLY A 146 -2.77 23.22 10.06
CA GLY A 146 -1.45 23.79 9.75
C GLY A 146 -0.71 23.33 8.49
N GLY A 147 -0.80 24.12 7.41
CA GLY A 147 0.31 24.78 6.69
C GLY A 147 1.66 24.09 6.41
N GLY A 148 1.83 22.78 6.58
CA GLY A 148 2.96 22.02 6.05
C GLY A 148 2.51 21.33 4.77
N LYS A 149 3.26 21.47 3.66
CA LYS A 149 3.07 20.57 2.51
C LYS A 149 3.46 19.19 3.01
N ASP A 150 2.46 18.36 3.32
CA ASP A 150 2.72 17.02 3.80
C ASP A 150 3.46 16.29 2.67
N TYR A 151 4.56 15.60 3.00
CA TYR A 151 5.45 15.03 1.99
C TYR A 151 4.70 14.03 1.07
N SER A 152 3.57 13.50 1.55
CA SER A 152 2.58 12.69 0.84
C SER A 152 1.85 13.40 -0.30
N ASP A 153 1.64 14.71 -0.25
CA ASP A 153 0.81 15.44 -1.23
C ASP A 153 1.45 15.51 -2.63
N ARG A 154 2.74 15.16 -2.75
CA ARG A 154 3.47 15.12 -4.02
C ARG A 154 3.60 13.71 -4.60
N TRP A 155 3.04 12.71 -3.96
CA TRP A 155 3.14 11.33 -4.43
C TRP A 155 2.05 11.03 -5.45
N LYS A 156 2.47 10.40 -6.54
CA LYS A 156 1.58 9.76 -7.51
C LYS A 156 1.78 8.26 -7.39
N ILE A 157 0.75 7.52 -6.98
CA ILE A 157 0.86 6.08 -6.75
C ILE A 157 0.11 5.35 -7.86
N ASN A 158 0.87 4.74 -8.75
CA ASN A 158 0.38 3.99 -9.88
C ASN A 158 0.35 2.49 -9.52
N ILE A 159 -0.84 1.99 -9.25
CA ILE A 159 -1.07 0.56 -9.02
C ILE A 159 -1.67 -0.02 -10.30
N THR A 160 -0.88 -0.80 -11.03
CA THR A 160 -1.31 -1.50 -12.24
C THR A 160 -1.52 -2.98 -11.94
N ALA A 161 -2.66 -3.51 -12.37
CA ALA A 161 -3.02 -4.91 -12.19
C ALA A 161 -3.70 -5.45 -13.45
N ARG A 162 -3.73 -6.77 -13.61
CA ARG A 162 -4.35 -7.42 -14.78
C ARG A 162 -5.87 -7.51 -14.68
N ASN A 163 -6.39 -7.60 -13.46
CA ASN A 163 -7.81 -7.72 -13.16
C ASN A 163 -8.06 -7.22 -11.73
N ILE A 164 -9.34 -7.05 -11.38
CA ILE A 164 -9.77 -6.59 -10.05
C ILE A 164 -9.31 -7.49 -8.90
N ASP A 165 -9.27 -8.81 -9.11
CA ASP A 165 -8.80 -9.74 -8.06
C ASP A 165 -7.31 -9.56 -7.76
N SER A 166 -6.49 -9.36 -8.81
CA SER A 166 -5.06 -9.08 -8.64
C SER A 166 -4.85 -7.72 -7.99
N PHE A 167 -5.68 -6.73 -8.33
CA PHE A 167 -5.66 -5.42 -7.71
C PHE A 167 -5.98 -5.50 -6.21
N ALA A 168 -7.03 -6.23 -5.84
CA ALA A 168 -7.41 -6.45 -4.45
C ALA A 168 -6.30 -7.16 -3.65
N ARG A 169 -5.65 -8.17 -4.24
CA ARG A 169 -4.50 -8.86 -3.62
C ARG A 169 -3.30 -7.94 -3.41
N ILE A 170 -3.04 -7.02 -4.34
CA ILE A 170 -1.98 -6.01 -4.18
C ILE A 170 -2.31 -5.13 -2.97
N LEU A 171 -3.54 -4.60 -2.90
CA LEU A 171 -3.97 -3.74 -1.79
C LEU A 171 -3.86 -4.48 -0.44
N ASP A 172 -4.36 -5.71 -0.36
CA ASP A 172 -4.32 -6.51 0.86
C ASP A 172 -2.89 -6.86 1.30
N GLN A 173 -1.98 -7.14 0.36
CA GLN A 173 -0.57 -7.42 0.71
C GLN A 173 0.08 -6.24 1.44
N PHE A 174 -0.31 -5.01 1.07
CA PHE A 174 0.20 -3.79 1.66
C PHE A 174 -0.67 -3.25 2.81
N ASN A 175 -1.70 -3.99 3.22
CA ASN A 175 -2.72 -3.54 4.19
C ASN A 175 -3.34 -2.18 3.80
N ILE A 176 -3.47 -1.92 2.50
CA ILE A 176 -4.15 -0.73 1.99
C ILE A 176 -5.64 -1.02 2.00
N GLU A 177 -6.39 -0.12 2.63
CA GLU A 177 -7.84 -0.25 2.75
C GLU A 177 -8.55 0.69 1.78
N CYS A 178 -9.75 0.33 1.35
CA CYS A 178 -10.64 1.31 0.73
C CYS A 178 -11.23 2.19 1.84
N VAL A 179 -11.22 3.51 1.64
CA VAL A 179 -12.00 4.45 2.45
C VAL A 179 -12.92 5.28 1.56
N VAL A 180 -14.17 5.42 1.98
CA VAL A 180 -15.20 6.22 1.32
C VAL A 180 -15.70 7.29 2.27
N PHE A 181 -15.68 8.54 1.82
CA PHE A 181 -16.18 9.68 2.59
C PHE A 181 -16.84 10.72 1.68
N GLY A 182 -17.54 11.68 2.27
CA GLY A 182 -18.30 12.71 1.54
C GLY A 182 -19.76 12.33 1.27
N GLY A 183 -20.41 13.08 0.38
CA GLY A 183 -21.81 12.85 0.01
C GLY A 183 -22.83 13.16 1.11
N GLY A 184 -22.51 14.11 2.01
CA GLY A 184 -23.37 14.49 3.14
C GLY A 184 -23.32 13.54 4.34
N VAL A 185 -22.49 12.48 4.28
CA VAL A 185 -22.24 11.56 5.38
C VAL A 185 -20.96 11.97 6.11
N SER A 186 -21.05 12.18 7.43
CA SER A 186 -19.93 12.60 8.27
C SER A 186 -19.00 11.45 8.71
N THR A 187 -19.34 10.21 8.38
CA THR A 187 -18.52 9.03 8.70
C THR A 187 -17.59 8.65 7.55
N PHE A 188 -16.42 8.15 7.94
CA PHE A 188 -15.47 7.49 7.06
C PHE A 188 -15.77 6.00 7.08
N ASP A 189 -16.16 5.43 5.94
CA ASP A 189 -16.43 4.01 5.81
C ASP A 189 -15.22 3.31 5.21
N TYR A 190 -14.68 2.34 5.93
CA TYR A 190 -13.50 1.58 5.57
C TYR A 190 -13.86 0.15 5.18
N ALA A 191 -13.11 -0.40 4.23
CA ALA A 191 -13.15 -1.81 3.87
C ALA A 191 -11.74 -2.40 3.85
N LYS A 192 -11.58 -3.53 4.53
CA LYS A 192 -10.35 -4.33 4.60
C LYS A 192 -10.56 -5.74 4.05
N ASN A 193 -9.46 -6.42 3.74
CA ASN A 193 -9.44 -7.73 3.10
C ASN A 193 -10.27 -7.74 1.80
N LEU A 194 -9.92 -6.85 0.88
CA LEU A 194 -10.67 -6.58 -0.34
C LEU A 194 -10.69 -7.78 -1.30
N SER A 195 -9.69 -8.66 -1.20
CA SER A 195 -9.60 -9.89 -1.99
C SER A 195 -10.52 -11.01 -1.49
N ASP A 196 -11.05 -10.92 -0.27
CA ASP A 196 -11.99 -11.90 0.27
C ASP A 196 -13.32 -11.85 -0.48
N THR A 197 -14.08 -12.95 -0.43
CA THR A 197 -15.44 -13.01 -1.02
C THR A 197 -16.39 -12.03 -0.34
N ALA A 198 -16.18 -11.76 0.96
CA ALA A 198 -16.93 -10.79 1.74
C ALA A 198 -15.95 -9.90 2.52
N PRO A 199 -15.52 -8.77 1.95
CA PRO A 199 -14.62 -7.84 2.62
C PRO A 199 -15.23 -7.32 3.92
N THR A 200 -14.39 -7.09 4.93
CA THR A 200 -14.86 -6.58 6.23
C THR A 200 -15.02 -5.07 6.16
N LYS A 201 -16.21 -4.58 6.48
CA LYS A 201 -16.50 -3.14 6.57
C LYS A 201 -16.52 -2.64 8.01
N TYR A 202 -16.10 -1.41 8.22
CA TYR A 202 -16.27 -0.69 9.48
C TYR A 202 -16.33 0.81 9.23
N SER A 203 -16.94 1.57 10.15
CA SER A 203 -17.12 3.01 10.00
C SER A 203 -16.53 3.74 11.20
N LEU A 204 -15.90 4.88 10.95
CA LEU A 204 -15.35 5.76 11.99
C LEU A 204 -15.90 7.18 11.82
N GLU A 205 -16.19 7.84 12.93
CA GLU A 205 -16.63 9.25 12.94
C GLU A 205 -15.46 10.23 12.73
N LYS A 206 -14.24 9.78 13.02
CA LYS A 206 -13.00 10.54 12.86
C LYS A 206 -12.02 9.76 12.01
N SER A 207 -11.19 10.48 11.25
CA SER A 207 -10.11 9.86 10.48
C SER A 207 -9.15 9.12 11.42
N ASP A 208 -8.77 7.90 11.03
CA ASP A 208 -7.85 7.00 11.76
C ASP A 208 -6.38 7.47 11.70
N GLY A 209 -6.11 8.72 11.32
CA GLY A 209 -4.75 9.26 11.12
C GLY A 209 -3.99 8.64 9.94
N ARG A 210 -4.60 7.71 9.21
CA ARG A 210 -4.04 7.15 7.97
C ARG A 210 -4.06 8.17 6.86
N SER A 211 -2.99 8.24 6.09
CA SER A 211 -2.91 9.10 4.91
C SER A 211 -3.80 8.53 3.82
N VAL A 212 -4.63 9.40 3.22
CA VAL A 212 -5.58 9.03 2.18
C VAL A 212 -5.05 9.50 0.84
N TYR A 213 -5.01 8.60 -0.13
CA TYR A 213 -4.53 8.88 -1.49
C TYR A 213 -5.61 8.52 -2.51
N ASN A 214 -5.71 9.36 -3.54
CA ASN A 214 -6.58 9.09 -4.66
C ASN A 214 -5.85 8.15 -5.66
N PRO A 215 -6.46 7.03 -6.09
CA PRO A 215 -5.93 6.24 -7.19
C PRO A 215 -5.66 7.12 -8.43
N SER A 216 -4.46 6.97 -8.99
CA SER A 216 -3.99 7.82 -10.11
C SER A 216 -4.37 7.31 -11.50
N GLU A 217 -4.71 6.01 -11.60
CA GLU A 217 -5.06 5.34 -12.86
C GLU A 217 -6.58 5.16 -12.97
N GLU A 218 -7.14 5.31 -14.18
CA GLU A 218 -8.58 5.20 -14.42
C GLU A 218 -9.15 3.84 -13.97
N ASN A 219 -8.48 2.76 -14.35
CA ASN A 219 -8.86 1.41 -13.93
C ASN A 219 -8.79 1.24 -12.40
N ALA A 220 -7.79 1.85 -11.75
CA ALA A 220 -7.67 1.79 -10.30
C ALA A 220 -8.82 2.54 -9.61
N ILE A 221 -9.27 3.67 -10.17
CA ILE A 221 -10.44 4.40 -9.65
C ILE A 221 -11.70 3.52 -9.73
N VAL A 222 -11.94 2.92 -10.90
CA VAL A 222 -13.11 2.05 -11.14
C VAL A 222 -13.08 0.82 -10.23
N TRP A 223 -11.96 0.11 -10.17
CA TRP A 223 -11.82 -1.08 -9.33
C TRP A 223 -11.89 -0.76 -7.84
N THR A 224 -11.37 0.39 -7.41
CA THR A 224 -11.52 0.82 -6.01
C THR A 224 -12.99 0.98 -5.68
N LYS A 225 -13.75 1.70 -6.51
CA LYS A 225 -15.19 1.85 -6.33
C LYS A 225 -15.91 0.50 -6.25
N GLU A 226 -15.61 -0.41 -7.16
CA GLU A 226 -16.22 -1.75 -7.21
C GLU A 226 -15.87 -2.59 -5.96
N LEU A 227 -14.63 -2.52 -5.46
CA LEU A 227 -14.22 -3.20 -4.23
C LEU A 227 -14.92 -2.63 -2.99
N CYS A 228 -15.11 -1.31 -2.91
CA CYS A 228 -15.86 -0.70 -1.82
C CYS A 228 -17.35 -1.09 -1.86
N GLU A 229 -17.94 -1.16 -3.07
CA GLU A 229 -19.32 -1.63 -3.25
C GLU A 229 -19.49 -3.10 -2.90
N LYS A 230 -18.52 -3.95 -3.26
CA LYS A 230 -18.46 -5.37 -2.86
C LYS A 230 -18.43 -5.54 -1.33
N ALA A 231 -17.77 -4.62 -0.62
CA ALA A 231 -17.79 -4.58 0.84
C ALA A 231 -19.15 -4.11 1.42
N GLY A 232 -20.10 -3.71 0.58
CA GLY A 232 -21.40 -3.19 1.00
C GLY A 232 -21.37 -1.75 1.48
N ILE A 233 -20.39 -0.95 1.02
CA ILE A 233 -20.30 0.50 1.25
C ILE A 233 -20.92 1.22 0.06
N ARG A 234 -21.80 2.19 0.34
CA ARG A 234 -22.38 3.03 -0.73
C ARG A 234 -21.34 4.04 -1.21
N THR A 235 -21.05 4.03 -2.50
CA THR A 235 -20.08 4.92 -3.18
C THR A 235 -20.75 6.05 -3.97
N ALA A 236 -22.06 5.97 -4.22
CA ALA A 236 -22.80 6.96 -5.00
C ALA A 236 -22.75 8.35 -4.32
N GLY A 237 -22.23 9.35 -5.03
CA GLY A 237 -22.05 10.71 -4.51
C GLY A 237 -20.95 10.85 -3.45
N ARG A 238 -20.10 9.82 -3.29
CA ARG A 238 -19.00 9.79 -2.32
C ARG A 238 -17.67 9.53 -3.03
N PHE A 239 -16.57 9.78 -2.33
CA PHE A 239 -15.22 9.67 -2.88
C PHE A 239 -14.56 8.38 -2.39
N PRO A 240 -14.50 7.32 -3.21
CA PRO A 240 -13.72 6.13 -2.89
C PRO A 240 -12.23 6.42 -3.10
N THR A 241 -11.43 6.15 -2.08
CA THR A 241 -9.99 6.43 -2.04
C THR A 241 -9.27 5.31 -1.29
N HIS A 242 -7.94 5.37 -1.26
CA HIS A 242 -7.11 4.40 -0.55
C HIS A 242 -6.58 4.97 0.76
N ALA A 243 -6.76 4.23 1.86
CA ALA A 243 -6.16 4.54 3.15
C ALA A 243 -4.87 3.72 3.33
N TYR A 244 -3.74 4.42 3.40
CA TYR A 244 -2.42 3.81 3.54
C TYR A 244 -2.02 3.77 5.02
N PRO A 245 -1.55 2.62 5.53
CA PRO A 245 -1.10 2.52 6.92
C PRO A 245 0.19 3.32 7.13
N VAL A 246 0.40 3.77 8.38
CA VAL A 246 1.56 4.60 8.76
C VAL A 246 2.89 3.90 8.42
N GLU A 247 2.97 2.59 8.64
CA GLU A 247 4.15 1.79 8.32
C GLU A 247 4.49 1.81 6.83
N LEU A 248 3.47 1.73 5.96
CA LEU A 248 3.67 1.78 4.52
C LEU A 248 4.13 3.17 4.08
N ASN A 249 3.54 4.24 4.63
CA ASN A 249 3.99 5.60 4.36
C ASN A 249 5.45 5.80 4.76
N ALA A 250 5.89 5.26 5.90
CA ALA A 250 7.29 5.34 6.31
C ALA A 250 8.23 4.65 5.31
N ILE A 251 7.84 3.50 4.77
CA ILE A 251 8.60 2.78 3.73
C ILE A 251 8.68 3.62 2.44
N LEU A 252 7.57 4.19 1.98
CA LEU A 252 7.52 5.02 0.76
C LEU A 252 8.38 6.27 0.92
N THR A 253 8.32 6.96 2.06
CA THR A 253 9.18 8.10 2.38
C THR A 253 10.66 7.73 2.34
N LYS A 254 11.02 6.58 2.92
CA LYS A 254 12.40 6.09 2.87
C LYS A 254 12.87 5.84 1.44
N LEU A 255 12.06 5.17 0.62
CA LEU A 255 12.39 4.92 -0.79
C LEU A 255 12.62 6.22 -1.56
N GLU A 256 11.79 7.23 -1.31
CA GLU A 256 11.95 8.55 -1.91
C GLU A 256 13.24 9.22 -1.44
N PHE A 257 13.59 9.08 -0.16
CA PHE A 257 14.82 9.63 0.42
C PHE A 257 16.06 9.01 -0.19
N ASP A 258 16.08 7.69 -0.28
CA ASP A 258 17.20 6.95 -0.84
C ASP A 258 17.43 7.34 -2.30
N LYS A 259 16.34 7.54 -3.08
CA LYS A 259 16.45 7.97 -4.49
C LYS A 259 16.85 9.43 -4.65
N ALA A 260 16.33 10.34 -3.82
CA ALA A 260 16.75 11.74 -3.81
C ALA A 260 18.23 11.88 -3.44
N LYS A 261 18.68 11.15 -2.40
CA LYS A 261 20.07 11.13 -1.96
C LYS A 261 21.00 10.56 -3.04
N ALA A 262 20.59 9.49 -3.73
CA ALA A 262 21.34 8.95 -4.86
C ALA A 262 21.47 9.95 -6.03
N ALA A 263 20.50 10.84 -6.20
CA ALA A 263 20.55 11.94 -7.17
C ALA A 263 21.31 13.18 -6.66
N GLY A 264 21.83 13.16 -5.42
CA GLY A 264 22.48 14.31 -4.79
C GLY A 264 21.53 15.46 -4.44
N LYS A 265 20.24 15.15 -4.25
CA LYS A 265 19.16 16.10 -3.98
C LYS A 265 18.64 15.97 -2.55
N THR A 266 18.09 17.06 -2.02
CA THR A 266 17.40 17.03 -0.72
C THR A 266 15.90 16.78 -0.91
N MET A 267 15.23 16.38 0.17
CA MET A 267 13.78 16.14 0.14
C MET A 267 12.95 17.35 -0.28
N ASP A 268 13.42 18.56 0.07
CA ASP A 268 12.72 19.79 -0.24
C ASP A 268 12.78 20.16 -1.74
N GLU A 269 13.78 19.64 -2.45
CA GLU A 269 13.92 19.82 -3.89
C GLU A 269 13.02 18.88 -4.70
N VAL A 270 12.38 17.90 -4.05
CA VAL A 270 11.49 16.94 -4.72
C VAL A 270 10.14 17.59 -5.00
N ARG A 271 9.79 17.70 -6.28
CA ARG A 271 8.50 18.25 -6.74
C ARG A 271 7.40 17.20 -6.74
N ARG A 272 7.69 16.02 -7.29
CA ARG A 272 6.73 14.93 -7.47
C ARG A 272 7.46 13.59 -7.54
N THR A 273 6.90 12.58 -6.88
CA THR A 273 7.46 11.21 -6.91
C THR A 273 6.38 10.26 -7.39
N THR A 274 6.70 9.49 -8.44
CA THR A 274 5.80 8.48 -9.01
C THR A 274 6.24 7.10 -8.57
N PHE A 275 5.40 6.46 -7.76
CA PHE A 275 5.58 5.09 -7.31
C PHE A 275 4.80 4.15 -8.22
N GLU A 276 5.38 3.02 -8.54
CA GLU A 276 4.77 1.95 -9.31
C GLU A 276 4.91 0.63 -8.54
N VAL A 277 3.86 -0.19 -8.55
CA VAL A 277 3.91 -1.53 -7.96
C VAL A 277 4.45 -2.53 -8.98
N ARG A 278 5.49 -3.29 -8.61
CA ARG A 278 6.05 -4.38 -9.42
C ARG A 278 6.01 -5.71 -8.68
N GLY A 279 5.84 -6.80 -9.43
CA GLY A 279 5.94 -8.16 -8.88
C GLY A 279 7.40 -8.50 -8.55
N ALA A 280 7.64 -9.04 -7.36
CA ALA A 280 8.95 -9.51 -6.90
C ALA A 280 8.81 -10.84 -6.16
N GLY A 281 9.37 -11.91 -6.72
CA GLY A 281 9.62 -13.18 -6.01
C GLY A 281 8.42 -13.86 -5.33
N GLY A 282 7.18 -13.63 -5.79
CA GLY A 282 5.96 -14.18 -5.19
C GLY A 282 5.08 -13.15 -4.45
N GLY A 283 5.49 -11.88 -4.40
CA GLY A 283 4.67 -10.77 -3.90
C GLY A 283 4.85 -9.51 -4.74
N PHE A 284 4.44 -8.38 -4.17
CA PHE A 284 4.56 -7.05 -4.76
C PHE A 284 5.52 -6.15 -3.97
N GLN A 285 6.18 -5.23 -4.67
CA GLN A 285 7.02 -4.20 -4.07
C GLN A 285 6.81 -2.85 -4.78
N PHE A 286 6.93 -1.75 -4.03
CA PHE A 286 6.93 -0.41 -4.61
C PHE A 286 8.31 -0.06 -5.18
N VAL A 287 8.31 0.53 -6.37
CA VAL A 287 9.50 1.03 -7.05
C VAL A 287 9.23 2.45 -7.52
N ILE A 288 10.20 3.34 -7.37
CA ILE A 288 10.08 4.71 -7.89
C ILE A 288 10.45 4.71 -9.37
N THR A 289 9.48 4.99 -10.23
CA THR A 289 9.70 5.05 -11.68
C THR A 289 10.18 6.43 -12.10
N ASN A 290 9.59 7.49 -11.54
CA ASN A 290 9.98 8.87 -11.85
C ASN A 290 10.04 9.74 -10.58
N GLN A 291 11.00 10.65 -10.53
CA GLN A 291 11.12 11.66 -9.49
C GLN A 291 11.48 12.98 -10.14
N GLU A 292 10.55 13.93 -10.08
CA GLU A 292 10.71 15.28 -10.61
C GLU A 292 11.30 16.17 -9.52
N TYR A 293 12.30 16.96 -9.89
CA TYR A 293 12.92 17.92 -9.00
C TYR A 293 12.54 19.34 -9.40
N GLN A 294 12.46 20.23 -8.42
CA GLN A 294 12.30 21.65 -8.69
C GLN A 294 13.58 22.16 -9.36
N VAL A 295 13.42 22.86 -10.48
CA VAL A 295 14.53 23.59 -11.09
C VAL A 295 14.82 24.76 -10.16
N ALA A 296 16.03 24.80 -9.60
CA ALA A 296 16.48 25.93 -8.81
C ALA A 296 16.39 27.18 -9.68
N ILE A 297 15.48 28.10 -9.33
CA ILE A 297 15.49 29.45 -9.89
C ILE A 297 16.82 30.05 -9.45
N ARG A 298 17.78 30.16 -10.39
CA ARG A 298 18.96 31.00 -10.17
C ARG A 298 18.42 32.42 -9.97
N ARG A 299 18.48 32.89 -8.72
CA ARG A 299 18.39 34.32 -8.43
C ARG A 299 19.60 35.03 -9.01
#